data_AF-A0A380DIE2-F1
#
_entry.id   AF-A0A380DIE2-F1
#
_cell.length_a   1.000
_cell.length_b   1.000
_cell.length_c   1.000
_cell.angle_alpha   90.00
_cell.angle_beta   90.00
_cell.angle_gamma   90.00
#
_symmetry.space_group_name_H-M   'P 1'
#
loop_
_entity.id
_entity.type
_entity.pdbx_description
1 polymer ?
#
loop_
_entity_poly.entity_id
_entity_poly.type
_entity_poly.pdbx_seq_one_letter_code
_entity_poly.pdbx_strand_id
1 'polypeptide(L)' 'MTNDIYFMTLAIEEAKKAAQLGEVPIGAIITKDDEVIARAHNLRETLQQPTAHAEHIAIERAAKVLGSWRLEGCTLYVP' A
#
# COMPACT_ATOMS: atom_id res chain seq x y z
N MET A 1 15.02 11.54 1.33
CA MET A 1 15.85 10.65 2.18
C MET A 1 15.20 10.36 3.54
N THR A 2 14.99 11.34 4.43
CA THR A 2 14.38 11.06 5.76
C THR A 2 12.91 10.61 5.65
N ASN A 3 12.15 11.19 4.72
CA ASN A 3 10.74 10.82 4.50
C ASN A 3 10.57 9.42 3.89
N ASP A 4 11.45 9.02 2.98
CA ASP A 4 11.35 7.71 2.30
C ASP A 4 11.50 6.55 3.27
N ILE A 5 12.44 6.65 4.21
CA ILE A 5 12.62 5.64 5.27
C ILE A 5 11.39 5.59 6.18
N TYR A 6 10.81 6.76 6.51
CA TYR A 6 9.59 6.82 7.30
C TYR A 6 8.42 6.13 6.61
N PHE A 7 8.14 6.46 5.34
CA PHE A 7 7.06 5.84 4.58
C PHE A 7 7.30 4.35 4.31
N MET A 8 8.55 3.95 4.05
CA MET A 8 8.91 2.53 3.93
C MET A 8 8.67 1.78 5.24
N THR A 9 8.97 2.39 6.39
CA THR A 9 8.68 1.78 7.71
C THR A 9 7.18 1.56 7.88
N LEU A 10 6.34 2.50 7.43
CA LEU A 10 4.88 2.32 7.44
C LEU A 10 4.42 1.18 6.52
N ALA A 11 5.08 0.96 5.38
CA ALA A 11 4.79 -0.17 4.49
C ALA A 11 5.18 -1.50 5.14
N ILE A 12 6.29 -1.54 5.88
CA ILE A 12 6.70 -2.70 6.68
C ILE A 12 5.68 -3.00 7.79
N GLU A 13 5.07 -1.98 8.43
CA GLU A 13 4.00 -2.21 9.39
C GLU A 13 2.75 -2.83 8.76
N GLU A 14 2.41 -2.48 7.51
CA GLU A 14 1.35 -3.17 6.77
C GLU A 14 1.76 -4.61 6.41
N ALA A 15 3.01 -4.85 6.01
CA ALA A 15 3.52 -6.20 5.75
C ALA A 15 3.41 -7.13 6.97
N LYS A 16 3.62 -6.60 8.19
CA LYS A 16 3.40 -7.34 9.44
C LYS A 16 1.94 -7.74 9.64
N LYS A 17 0.97 -6.93 9.19
CA LYS A 17 -0.46 -7.28 9.24
C LYS A 17 -0.77 -8.42 8.29
N ALA A 18 -0.25 -8.39 7.05
CA ALA A 18 -0.34 -9.53 6.14
C ALA A 18 0.22 -10.81 6.77
N ALA A 19 1.42 -10.74 7.38
CA ALA A 19 2.03 -11.89 8.04
C ALA A 19 1.12 -12.48 9.14
N GLN A 20 0.47 -11.63 9.94
CA GLN A 20 -0.48 -12.06 10.99
C GLN A 20 -1.73 -12.75 10.44
N LEU A 21 -2.11 -12.45 9.20
CA LEU A 21 -3.22 -13.09 8.49
C LEU A 21 -2.80 -14.37 7.76
N GLY A 22 -1.52 -14.76 7.81
CA GLY A 22 -0.99 -15.90 7.05
C GLY A 22 -0.78 -15.60 5.56
N GLU A 23 -0.74 -14.32 5.19
CA GLU A 23 -0.49 -13.86 3.83
C GLU A 23 1.02 -13.73 3.55
N VAL A 24 1.38 -13.58 2.27
CA VAL A 24 2.73 -13.14 1.90
C VAL A 24 2.97 -11.75 2.53
N PRO A 25 4.05 -11.55 3.31
CA PRO A 25 4.23 -10.36 4.14
C PRO A 25 4.69 -9.15 3.31
N ILE A 26 3.79 -8.58 2.52
CA ILE A 26 4.01 -7.37 1.72
C ILE A 26 2.98 -6.32 2.10
N GLY A 27 3.45 -5.08 2.23
CA GLY A 27 2.66 -3.89 2.52
C GLY A 27 2.90 -2.80 1.48
N ALA A 28 2.01 -1.82 1.39
CA ALA A 28 2.11 -0.73 0.45
C ALA A 28 1.57 0.57 1.05
N ILE A 29 2.28 1.66 0.80
CA ILE A 29 1.89 3.03 1.19
C ILE A 29 1.92 3.89 -0.07
N ILE A 30 0.86 4.66 -0.31
CA ILE A 30 0.87 5.72 -1.33
C ILE A 30 0.79 7.06 -0.63
N THR A 31 1.71 7.96 -0.99
CA THR A 31 1.73 9.34 -0.55
C THR A 31 1.41 10.31 -1.69
N LYS A 32 0.95 11.50 -1.34
CA LYS A 32 0.86 12.67 -2.22
C LYS A 32 1.15 13.90 -1.38
N ASP A 33 2.05 14.77 -1.85
CA ASP A 33 2.45 15.98 -1.12
C ASP A 33 2.91 15.67 0.34
N ASP A 34 3.72 14.61 0.50
CA ASP A 34 4.20 14.08 1.79
C ASP A 34 3.10 13.57 2.76
N GLU A 35 1.85 13.46 2.32
CA GLU A 35 0.75 12.87 3.11
C GLU A 35 0.41 11.45 2.65
N VAL A 36 0.18 10.54 3.59
CA VAL A 36 -0.27 9.18 3.28
C VAL A 36 -1.74 9.20 2.88
N ILE A 37 -2.03 8.88 1.61
CA ILE A 37 -3.39 8.83 1.08
C ILE A 37 -3.93 7.41 0.95
N ALA A 38 -3.06 6.38 0.94
CA ALA A 38 -3.48 4.99 0.97
C ALA A 38 -2.48 4.09 1.68
N ARG A 39 -3.02 3.03 2.30
CA ARG A 39 -2.28 1.95 2.94
C ARG A 39 -2.91 0.62 2.55
N ALA A 40 -2.12 -0.42 2.35
CA ALA A 40 -2.62 -1.77 2.10
C ALA A 40 -1.58 -2.83 2.44
N HIS A 41 -2.03 -4.07 2.55
CA HIS A 41 -1.20 -5.26 2.65
C HIS A 41 -1.77 -6.36 1.75
N ASN A 42 -0.96 -7.38 1.48
CA ASN A 42 -1.39 -8.51 0.66
C ASN A 42 -2.59 -9.21 1.29
N LEU A 43 -3.61 -9.51 0.48
CA LEU A 43 -4.84 -10.18 0.88
C LEU A 43 -5.22 -11.28 -0.13
N ARG A 44 -4.23 -11.83 -0.85
CA ARG A 44 -4.44 -12.83 -1.91
C ARG A 44 -5.18 -14.05 -1.40
N GLU A 45 -4.72 -14.62 -0.28
CA GLU A 45 -5.30 -15.84 0.28
C GLU A 45 -6.66 -15.54 0.94
N THR A 46 -6.78 -14.42 1.64
CA THR A 46 -7.98 -13.98 2.36
C THR A 46 -9.12 -13.71 1.39
N LEU A 47 -8.85 -13.03 0.28
CA LEU A 47 -9.86 -12.70 -0.72
C LEU A 47 -9.99 -13.75 -1.82
N GLN A 48 -9.12 -14.77 -1.84
CA GLN A 48 -9.03 -15.75 -2.93
C GLN A 48 -8.93 -15.06 -4.30
N GLN A 49 -8.15 -13.98 -4.37
CA GLN A 49 -8.03 -13.12 -5.54
C GLN A 49 -6.55 -12.95 -5.93
N PRO A 50 -6.13 -13.38 -7.13
CA PRO A 50 -4.72 -13.32 -7.53
C PRO A 50 -4.18 -11.89 -7.64
N THR A 51 -5.06 -10.89 -7.78
CA THR A 51 -4.69 -9.47 -7.90
C THR A 51 -4.72 -8.71 -6.57
N ALA A 52 -5.11 -9.35 -5.46
CA ALA A 52 -5.20 -8.72 -4.14
C ALA A 52 -3.82 -8.52 -3.47
N HIS A 53 -2.86 -8.03 -4.26
CA HIS A 53 -1.55 -7.60 -3.80
C HIS A 53 -1.64 -6.24 -3.11
N ALA A 54 -0.67 -5.94 -2.26
CA ALA A 54 -0.64 -4.68 -1.52
C ALA A 54 -0.62 -3.46 -2.46
N GLU A 55 0.16 -3.49 -3.56
CA GLU A 55 0.26 -2.34 -4.47
C GLU A 55 -1.06 -2.08 -5.18
N HIS A 56 -1.71 -3.15 -5.65
CA HIS A 56 -2.97 -3.06 -6.36
C HIS A 56 -4.07 -2.45 -5.47
N ILE A 57 -4.20 -2.97 -4.26
CA ILE A 57 -5.18 -2.47 -3.27
C ILE A 57 -4.86 -1.02 -2.89
N ALA A 58 -3.59 -0.66 -2.73
CA ALA A 58 -3.19 0.71 -2.42
C ALA A 58 -3.53 1.68 -3.58
N ILE A 59 -3.28 1.29 -4.83
CA ILE A 59 -3.63 2.06 -6.03
C ILE A 59 -5.13 2.30 -6.10
N GLU A 60 -5.96 1.27 -5.91
CA GLU A 60 -7.41 1.41 -5.90
C GLU A 60 -7.90 2.36 -4.80
N ARG A 61 -7.31 2.27 -3.60
CA ARG A 61 -7.64 3.14 -2.46
C ARG A 61 -7.23 4.59 -2.74
N ALA A 62 -6.02 4.82 -3.26
CA ALA A 62 -5.55 6.16 -3.62
C ALA A 62 -6.41 6.78 -4.72
N ALA A 63 -6.78 6.00 -5.74
CA ALA A 63 -7.66 6.46 -6.81
C ALA A 63 -9.04 6.89 -6.29
N LYS A 64 -9.60 6.16 -5.31
CA LYS A 64 -10.84 6.52 -4.62
C LYS A 64 -10.70 7.83 -3.83
N VAL A 65 -9.59 8.01 -3.11
CA VAL A 65 -9.31 9.24 -2.34
C VAL A 65 -9.19 10.45 -3.27
N LEU A 66 -8.53 10.30 -4.42
CA LEU A 66 -8.35 11.38 -5.40
C LEU A 66 -9.55 11.60 -6.33
N GLY A 67 -10.54 10.68 -6.33
CA GLY A 67 -11.64 10.70 -7.29
C GLY A 67 -11.19 10.56 -8.76
N SER A 68 -10.01 9.95 -8.99
CA SER A 68 -9.37 9.87 -10.30
C SER A 68 -8.55 8.59 -10.42
N TRP A 69 -8.52 8.00 -11.62
CA TRP A 69 -7.62 6.88 -11.93
C TRP A 69 -6.16 7.35 -12.14
N ARG A 70 -5.94 8.65 -12.34
CA ARG A 70 -4.61 9.24 -12.47
C ARG A 70 -4.04 9.57 -11.10
N LEU A 71 -2.93 8.90 -10.75
CA LEU A 71 -2.18 9.12 -9.50
C LEU A 71 -0.97 10.05 -9.72
N GLU A 72 -1.14 11.12 -10.50
CA GLU A 72 -0.07 12.07 -10.77
C GLU A 72 0.40 12.76 -9.47
N GLY A 73 1.72 12.85 -9.30
CA GLY A 73 2.35 13.40 -8.09
C GLY A 73 2.33 12.47 -6.88
N CYS A 74 1.86 11.23 -7.04
CA CYS A 74 1.92 10.23 -5.97
C CYS A 74 3.25 9.47 -5.95
N THR A 75 3.65 8.99 -4.77
CA THR A 75 4.77 8.05 -4.60
C THR A 75 4.26 6.79 -3.91
N LEU A 76 4.66 5.62 -4.43
CA LEU A 76 4.30 4.30 -3.90
C LEU A 76 5.54 3.67 -3.24
N TYR A 77 5.40 3.25 -1.99
CA TYR A 77 6.42 2.55 -1.21
C TYR A 77 5.99 1.10 -0.96
N VAL A 78 6.86 0.13 -1.27
CA VAL A 78 6.62 -1.32 -1.17
C VAL A 78 7.93 -2.00 -0.74
N PRO A 79 7.94 -2.83 0.34
CA PRO A 79 9.11 -3.52 0.84
C PRO A 79 9.39 -4.87 0.15
#